data_AF-A0A973A1W5-F1
#
_entry.id   AF-A0A973A1W5-F1
#
_cell.length_a   1.000
_cell.length_b   1.000
_cell.length_c   1.000
_cell.angle_alpha   90.00
_cell.angle_beta   90.00
_cell.angle_gamma   90.00
#
_symmetry.space_group_name_H-M   'P 1'
#
loop_
_entity.id
_entity.type
_entity.pdbx_description
1 polymer ?
#
loop_
_entity_poly.entity_id
_entity_poly.type
_entity_poly.pdbx_seq_one_letter_code
_entity_poly.pdbx_strand_id
1 'polypeptide(L)'
;MNLASSVPWSPGRKREFSSTWKERYQEALALSNTLVTQHPTVPAYQALLSRVHLRLADVHVSENNRSVAEEHLHKAHTGLSQLIHQDLAASSYMCDYLKATQSLGRLLLRNGAAQEGRLLLEKDLSEIERMMQRGPRRKQEWVLLGRQYSTLAMLYEALNEVPAAKQARKRARRIENEQALF
;
A
#
# COMPACT_ATOMS: atom_id res chain seq x y z
N MET A 1 -39.88 30.97 8.09
CA MET A 1 -39.86 29.64 7.46
C MET A 1 -38.65 29.54 6.54
N ASN A 2 -37.60 28.83 6.94
CA ASN A 2 -36.67 28.22 5.99
C ASN A 2 -36.05 27.00 6.67
N LEU A 3 -36.25 25.84 6.04
CA LEU A 3 -35.96 24.51 6.59
C LEU A 3 -34.45 24.27 6.53
N ALA A 4 -33.82 24.17 7.71
CA ALA A 4 -32.50 23.59 7.86
C ALA A 4 -32.58 22.09 7.56
N SER A 5 -32.24 21.68 6.34
CA SER A 5 -32.04 20.28 5.98
C SER A 5 -30.63 19.82 6.37
N SER A 6 -30.34 19.81 7.67
CA SER A 6 -29.21 19.05 8.19
C SER A 6 -29.59 17.58 8.16
N VAL A 7 -29.11 16.85 7.15
CA VAL A 7 -29.26 15.40 7.07
C VAL A 7 -28.65 14.77 8.33
N PRO A 8 -29.42 14.06 9.19
CA PRO A 8 -28.90 13.52 10.44
C PRO A 8 -27.89 12.41 10.13
N TRP A 9 -26.69 12.46 10.74
CA TRP A 9 -25.70 11.40 10.64
C TRP A 9 -26.30 10.05 11.11
N SER A 10 -26.18 9.03 10.26
CA SER A 10 -26.75 7.69 10.50
C SER A 10 -25.63 6.65 10.39
N PRO A 11 -25.35 5.84 11.42
CA PRO A 11 -24.30 4.82 11.39
C PRO A 11 -24.45 3.80 10.24
N GLY A 12 -25.67 3.57 9.73
CA GLY A 12 -25.97 2.67 8.62
C GLY A 12 -25.39 3.10 7.27
N ARG A 13 -25.26 4.40 7.01
CA ARG A 13 -24.79 4.92 5.71
C ARG A 13 -23.36 4.52 5.39
N LYS A 14 -22.46 4.46 6.39
CA LYS A 14 -21.07 4.00 6.16
C LYS A 14 -21.03 2.51 5.79
N ARG A 15 -21.93 1.68 6.34
CA ARG A 15 -21.99 0.24 6.03
C ARG A 15 -22.56 -0.03 4.66
N GLU A 16 -23.65 0.65 4.26
CA GLU A 16 -24.22 0.54 2.91
C GLU A 16 -23.27 1.08 1.82
N PHE A 17 -22.52 2.14 2.13
CA PHE A 17 -21.50 2.63 1.23
C PHE A 17 -20.35 1.61 1.10
N SER A 18 -19.86 1.04 2.23
CA SER A 18 -18.83 -0.02 2.21
C SER A 18 -19.27 -1.26 1.44
N SER A 19 -20.53 -1.69 1.59
CA SER A 19 -21.05 -2.89 0.91
C SER A 19 -21.11 -2.72 -0.60
N THR A 20 -21.55 -1.55 -1.09
CA THR A 20 -21.59 -1.28 -2.54
C THR A 20 -20.19 -1.22 -3.17
N TRP A 21 -19.20 -0.62 -2.50
CA TRP A 21 -17.81 -0.64 -3.01
C TRP A 21 -17.22 -2.05 -3.02
N LYS A 22 -17.50 -2.85 -1.98
CA LYS A 22 -17.03 -4.23 -1.89
C LYS A 22 -17.52 -5.08 -3.06
N GLU A 23 -18.81 -5.02 -3.37
CA GLU A 23 -19.41 -5.73 -4.50
C GLU A 23 -18.75 -5.32 -5.83
N ARG A 24 -18.59 -4.01 -6.07
CA ARG A 24 -17.91 -3.50 -7.28
C ARG A 24 -16.46 -3.97 -7.39
N TYR A 25 -15.72 -4.00 -6.29
CA TYR A 25 -14.35 -4.51 -6.30
C TYR A 25 -14.28 -6.03 -6.43
N GLN A 26 -15.28 -6.78 -5.95
CA GLN A 26 -15.39 -8.22 -6.19
C GLN A 26 -15.70 -8.53 -7.66
N GLU A 27 -16.58 -7.77 -8.30
CA GLU A 27 -16.80 -7.85 -9.76
C GLU A 27 -15.51 -7.53 -10.54
N ALA A 28 -14.83 -6.45 -10.16
CA ALA A 28 -13.53 -6.10 -10.75
C ALA A 28 -12.47 -7.19 -10.52
N LEU A 29 -12.52 -7.88 -9.37
CA LEU A 29 -11.63 -8.99 -9.08
C LEU A 29 -11.91 -10.17 -10.01
N ALA A 30 -13.19 -10.52 -10.22
CA ALA A 30 -13.56 -11.58 -11.16
C ALA A 30 -13.09 -11.27 -12.58
N LEU A 31 -13.37 -10.05 -13.08
CA LEU A 31 -12.95 -9.60 -14.41
C LEU A 31 -11.42 -9.58 -14.57
N SER A 32 -10.70 -9.03 -13.60
CA SER A 32 -9.23 -8.98 -13.65
C SER A 32 -8.59 -10.37 -13.58
N ASN A 33 -9.17 -11.31 -12.83
CA ASN A 33 -8.75 -12.72 -12.85
C ASN A 33 -8.95 -13.35 -14.23
N THR A 34 -10.10 -13.14 -14.88
CA THR A 34 -10.34 -13.62 -16.25
C THR A 34 -9.29 -13.07 -17.21
N LEU A 35 -9.00 -11.77 -17.16
CA LEU A 35 -8.00 -11.13 -18.01
C LEU A 35 -6.59 -11.70 -17.80
N VAL A 36 -6.16 -11.89 -16.54
CA VAL A 36 -4.85 -12.50 -16.25
C VAL A 36 -4.80 -13.96 -16.70
N THR A 37 -5.90 -14.70 -16.59
CA THR A 37 -5.96 -16.10 -17.00
C THR A 37 -5.87 -16.23 -18.52
N GLN A 38 -6.59 -15.38 -19.26
CA GLN A 38 -6.62 -15.40 -20.73
C GLN A 38 -5.37 -14.77 -21.36
N HIS A 39 -4.76 -13.81 -20.67
CA HIS A 39 -3.63 -13.02 -21.18
C HIS A 39 -2.54 -12.87 -20.10
N PRO A 40 -1.91 -13.98 -19.66
CA PRO A 40 -1.00 -13.97 -18.51
C PRO A 40 0.27 -13.14 -18.73
N THR A 41 0.65 -12.90 -19.98
CA THR A 41 1.85 -12.14 -20.35
C THR A 41 1.63 -10.64 -20.45
N VAL A 42 0.40 -10.14 -20.24
CA VAL A 42 0.08 -8.70 -20.33
C VAL A 42 0.26 -8.05 -18.94
N PRO A 43 1.32 -7.24 -18.73
CA PRO A 43 1.63 -6.68 -17.40
C PRO A 43 0.53 -5.75 -16.88
N ALA A 44 -0.17 -5.05 -17.78
CA ALA A 44 -1.27 -4.15 -17.41
C ALA A 44 -2.43 -4.88 -16.71
N TYR A 45 -2.72 -6.14 -17.07
CA TYR A 45 -3.78 -6.92 -16.43
C TYR A 45 -3.36 -7.46 -15.07
N GLN A 46 -2.10 -7.88 -14.92
CA GLN A 46 -1.53 -8.21 -13.61
C GLN A 46 -1.57 -6.99 -12.69
N ALA A 47 -1.20 -5.81 -13.19
CA ALA A 47 -1.24 -4.57 -12.44
C ALA A 47 -2.68 -4.19 -12.01
N LEU A 48 -3.65 -4.39 -12.90
CA LEU A 48 -5.06 -4.20 -12.58
C LEU A 48 -5.51 -5.13 -11.45
N LEU A 49 -5.18 -6.42 -11.54
CA LEU A 49 -5.50 -7.40 -10.51
C LEU A 49 -4.90 -7.02 -9.15
N SER A 50 -3.61 -6.63 -9.11
CA SER A 50 -2.97 -6.18 -7.88
C SER A 50 -3.59 -4.90 -7.30
N ARG A 51 -4.01 -3.96 -8.16
CA ARG A 51 -4.73 -2.75 -7.72
C ARG A 51 -6.09 -3.08 -7.12
N VAL A 52 -6.83 -4.02 -7.72
CA VAL A 52 -8.11 -4.47 -7.16
C VAL A 52 -7.90 -5.09 -5.78
N HIS A 53 -6.87 -5.93 -5.61
CA HIS A 53 -6.51 -6.45 -4.29
C HIS A 53 -6.17 -5.34 -3.29
N LEU A 54 -5.42 -4.32 -3.68
CA LEU A 54 -5.14 -3.17 -2.82
C LEU A 54 -6.42 -2.45 -2.37
N ARG A 55 -7.40 -2.27 -3.27
CA ARG A 55 -8.69 -1.65 -2.94
C ARG A 55 -9.57 -2.52 -2.05
N LEU A 56 -9.60 -3.84 -2.29
CA LEU A 56 -10.31 -4.77 -1.42
C LEU A 56 -9.72 -4.76 -0.01
N ALA A 57 -8.39 -4.69 0.11
CA ALA A 57 -7.75 -4.53 1.41
C ALA A 57 -8.20 -3.25 2.13
N ASP A 58 -8.24 -2.11 1.45
CA ASP A 58 -8.74 -0.85 2.03
C ASP A 58 -10.17 -0.99 2.57
N VAL A 59 -11.07 -1.64 1.79
CA VAL A 59 -12.44 -1.94 2.20
C VAL A 59 -12.44 -2.84 3.45
N HIS A 60 -11.70 -3.94 3.43
CA HIS A 60 -11.66 -4.87 4.55
C HIS A 60 -11.03 -4.25 5.82
N VAL A 61 -10.04 -3.36 5.69
CA VAL A 61 -9.55 -2.56 6.83
C VAL A 61 -10.65 -1.68 7.41
N SER A 62 -11.46 -1.04 6.57
CA SER A 62 -12.57 -0.18 7.02
C SER A 62 -13.69 -0.98 7.72
N GLU A 63 -13.87 -2.25 7.34
CA GLU A 63 -14.79 -3.20 7.97
C GLU A 63 -14.18 -3.91 9.20
N ASN A 64 -12.94 -3.58 9.58
CA ASN A 64 -12.16 -4.24 10.63
C ASN A 64 -11.90 -5.74 10.39
N ASN A 65 -12.01 -6.19 9.13
CA ASN A 65 -11.70 -7.55 8.66
C ASN A 65 -10.20 -7.69 8.36
N ARG A 66 -9.36 -7.53 9.39
CA ARG A 66 -7.90 -7.38 9.23
C ARG A 66 -7.21 -8.57 8.57
N SER A 67 -7.62 -9.79 8.90
CA SER A 67 -7.01 -11.00 8.31
C SER A 67 -7.25 -11.07 6.78
N VAL A 68 -8.47 -10.77 6.33
CA VAL A 68 -8.80 -10.75 4.89
C VAL A 68 -8.09 -9.59 4.17
N ALA A 69 -7.98 -8.44 4.84
CA ALA A 69 -7.22 -7.32 4.29
C ALA A 69 -5.73 -7.67 4.10
N GLU A 70 -5.14 -8.42 5.04
CA GLU A 70 -3.74 -8.86 4.97
C GLU A 70 -3.51 -9.78 3.77
N GLU A 71 -4.39 -10.77 3.57
CA GLU A 71 -4.32 -11.66 2.40
C GLU A 71 -4.35 -10.87 1.08
N HIS A 72 -5.26 -9.90 0.97
CA HIS A 72 -5.32 -9.03 -0.20
C HIS A 72 -4.07 -8.16 -0.37
N LEU A 73 -3.49 -7.64 0.72
CA LEU A 73 -2.26 -6.87 0.64
C LEU A 73 -1.06 -7.73 0.22
N HIS A 74 -0.96 -8.98 0.67
CA HIS A 74 0.07 -9.90 0.18
C HIS A 74 -0.06 -10.17 -1.31
N LYS A 75 -1.28 -10.41 -1.82
CA LYS A 75 -1.53 -10.59 -3.27
C LYS A 75 -1.17 -9.33 -4.07
N ALA A 76 -1.57 -8.15 -3.58
CA ALA A 76 -1.23 -6.88 -4.22
C ALA A 76 0.29 -6.65 -4.25
N HIS A 77 0.95 -6.81 -3.10
CA HIS A 77 2.41 -6.68 -2.95
C HIS A 77 3.16 -7.61 -3.89
N THR A 78 2.80 -8.91 -3.92
CA THR A 78 3.47 -9.91 -4.73
C THR A 78 3.39 -9.58 -6.22
N GLY A 79 2.18 -9.31 -6.72
CA GLY A 79 1.99 -8.99 -8.14
C GLY A 79 2.68 -7.69 -8.55
N LEU A 80 2.61 -6.64 -7.72
CA LEU A 80 3.29 -5.38 -7.98
C LEU A 80 4.82 -5.50 -7.88
N SER A 81 5.32 -6.31 -6.95
CA SER A 81 6.75 -6.61 -6.83
C SER A 81 7.28 -7.29 -8.09
N GLN A 82 6.56 -8.27 -8.64
CA GLN A 82 6.94 -8.91 -9.90
C GLN A 82 7.01 -7.92 -11.06
N LEU A 83 6.00 -7.04 -11.16
CA LEU A 83 5.91 -6.05 -12.24
C LEU A 83 7.06 -5.04 -12.23
N ILE A 84 7.42 -4.50 -11.05
CA ILE A 84 8.52 -3.54 -10.96
C ILE A 84 9.90 -4.17 -11.27
N HIS A 85 10.06 -5.48 -11.08
CA HIS A 85 11.29 -6.21 -11.39
C HIS A 85 11.37 -6.62 -12.88
N GLN A 86 10.24 -6.82 -13.54
CA GLN A 86 10.19 -7.19 -14.96
C GLN A 86 10.39 -5.98 -15.89
N ASP A 87 9.82 -4.82 -15.54
CA ASP A 87 9.94 -3.60 -16.33
C ASP A 87 10.37 -2.41 -15.45
N LEU A 88 11.69 -2.25 -15.34
CA LEU A 88 12.32 -1.14 -14.61
C LEU A 88 11.92 0.25 -15.16
N ALA A 89 11.45 0.36 -16.40
CA ALA A 89 11.03 1.62 -17.00
C ALA A 89 9.58 2.01 -16.61
N ALA A 90 8.79 1.06 -16.10
CA ALA A 90 7.40 1.27 -15.72
C ALA A 90 7.27 1.84 -14.29
N SER A 91 7.71 3.09 -14.10
CA SER A 91 7.41 3.85 -12.88
C SER A 91 5.90 4.00 -12.58
N SER A 92 5.02 3.65 -13.52
CA SER A 92 3.57 3.60 -13.30
C SER A 92 3.14 2.63 -12.20
N TYR A 93 3.93 1.59 -11.90
CA TYR A 93 3.61 0.60 -10.85
C TYR A 93 4.25 0.91 -9.50
N MET A 94 5.35 1.67 -9.47
CA MET A 94 6.12 1.96 -8.26
C MET A 94 5.25 2.59 -7.16
N CYS A 95 4.42 3.57 -7.51
CA CYS A 95 3.50 4.20 -6.54
C CYS A 95 2.54 3.20 -5.90
N ASP A 96 2.01 2.26 -6.67
CA ASP A 96 1.07 1.26 -6.14
C ASP A 96 1.79 0.20 -5.31
N TYR A 97 2.99 -0.21 -5.74
CA TYR A 97 3.85 -1.09 -4.97
C TYR A 97 4.19 -0.50 -3.60
N LEU A 98 4.60 0.76 -3.57
CA LEU A 98 4.88 1.49 -2.32
C LEU A 98 3.62 1.54 -1.43
N LYS A 99 2.44 1.86 -1.98
CA LYS A 99 1.21 1.87 -1.18
C LYS A 99 0.89 0.49 -0.60
N ALA A 100 0.97 -0.57 -1.40
CA ALA A 100 0.70 -1.93 -0.94
C ALA A 100 1.67 -2.34 0.18
N THR A 101 2.97 -2.09 -0.02
CA THR A 101 4.02 -2.38 0.96
C THR A 101 3.81 -1.63 2.26
N GLN A 102 3.50 -0.33 2.19
CA GLN A 102 3.25 0.49 3.38
C GLN A 102 2.02 0.00 4.14
N SER A 103 0.92 -0.27 3.42
CA SER A 103 -0.31 -0.76 4.01
C SER A 103 -0.10 -2.12 4.68
N LEU A 104 0.66 -3.03 4.05
CA LEU A 104 0.98 -4.34 4.60
C LEU A 104 1.83 -4.23 5.86
N GLY A 105 2.91 -3.46 5.85
CA GLY A 105 3.74 -3.23 7.03
C GLY A 105 2.95 -2.62 8.20
N ARG A 106 2.05 -1.67 7.94
CA ARG A 106 1.16 -1.10 8.96
C ARG A 106 0.13 -2.10 9.49
N LEU A 107 -0.36 -3.00 8.65
CA LEU A 107 -1.34 -4.01 9.06
C LEU A 107 -0.67 -5.11 9.89
N LEU A 108 0.50 -5.59 9.48
CA LEU A 108 1.33 -6.52 10.24
C LEU A 108 1.66 -5.98 11.63
N LEU A 109 2.05 -4.69 11.73
CA LEU A 109 2.23 -4.03 13.02
C LEU A 109 0.96 -4.09 13.89
N ARG A 110 -0.20 -3.78 13.31
CA ARG A 110 -1.49 -3.79 14.03
C ARG A 110 -1.95 -5.19 14.44
N ASN A 111 -1.49 -6.21 13.73
CA ASN A 111 -1.80 -7.61 14.00
C ASN A 111 -0.77 -8.27 14.93
N GLY A 112 0.21 -7.50 15.44
CA GLY A 112 1.25 -8.01 16.34
C GLY A 112 2.41 -8.73 15.63
N ALA A 113 2.39 -8.80 14.30
CA ALA A 113 3.42 -9.40 13.46
C ALA A 113 4.53 -8.37 13.12
N ALA A 114 5.01 -7.63 14.12
CA ALA A 114 5.99 -6.56 13.91
C ALA A 114 7.31 -7.06 13.32
N GLN A 115 7.74 -8.27 13.70
CA GLN A 115 8.95 -8.88 13.15
C GLN A 115 8.83 -9.14 11.65
N GLU A 116 7.68 -9.64 11.20
CA GLU A 116 7.41 -9.90 9.78
C GLU A 116 7.34 -8.59 8.99
N GLY A 117 6.61 -7.60 9.51
CA GLY A 117 6.53 -6.28 8.89
C GLY A 117 7.88 -5.58 8.77
N ARG A 118 8.77 -5.77 9.75
CA ARG A 118 10.16 -5.27 9.70
C ARG A 118 10.93 -5.92 8.56
N LEU A 119 10.96 -7.25 8.51
CA LEU A 119 11.71 -8.00 7.49
C LEU A 119 11.22 -7.68 6.07
N LEU A 120 9.91 -7.56 5.90
CA LEU A 120 9.31 -7.13 4.64
C LEU A 120 9.84 -5.76 4.19
N LEU A 121 9.74 -4.75 5.05
CA LEU A 121 10.17 -3.40 4.70
C LEU A 121 11.68 -3.28 4.51
N GLU A 122 12.49 -3.96 5.32
CA GLU A 122 13.96 -3.95 5.16
C GLU A 122 14.37 -4.51 3.80
N LYS A 123 13.76 -5.61 3.37
CA LYS A 123 13.99 -6.20 2.06
C LYS A 123 13.63 -5.21 0.95
N ASP A 124 12.38 -4.77 0.93
CA ASP A 124 11.84 -3.96 -0.16
C ASP A 124 12.51 -2.58 -0.27
N LEU A 125 12.78 -1.92 0.86
CA LEU A 125 13.40 -0.59 0.88
C LEU A 125 14.77 -0.56 0.22
N SER A 126 15.57 -1.62 0.43
CA SER A 126 16.90 -1.72 -0.16
C SER A 126 16.88 -1.80 -1.69
N GLU A 127 15.80 -2.37 -2.24
CA GLU A 127 15.57 -2.53 -3.68
C GLU A 127 14.97 -1.24 -4.27
N ILE A 128 13.91 -0.72 -3.64
CA ILE A 128 13.23 0.52 -4.02
C ILE A 128 14.23 1.69 -4.09
N GLU A 129 15.09 1.86 -3.08
CA GLU A 129 16.05 2.96 -3.07
C GLU A 129 17.02 2.87 -4.26
N ARG A 130 17.52 1.68 -4.58
CA ARG A 130 18.40 1.45 -5.73
C ARG A 130 17.69 1.76 -7.05
N MET A 131 16.43 1.36 -7.20
CA MET A 131 15.62 1.65 -8.38
C MET A 131 15.37 3.16 -8.54
N MET A 132 14.98 3.84 -7.46
CA MET A 132 14.67 5.27 -7.47
C MET A 132 15.91 6.16 -7.68
N GLN A 133 17.11 5.69 -7.33
CA GLN A 133 18.37 6.39 -7.62
C GLN A 133 18.74 6.35 -9.11
N ARG A 134 18.32 5.31 -9.83
CA ARG A 134 18.60 5.11 -11.27
C ARG A 134 17.50 5.68 -12.17
N GLY A 135 16.28 5.79 -11.63
CA GLY A 135 15.11 6.27 -12.34
C GLY A 135 14.92 7.78 -12.31
N PRO A 136 13.95 8.30 -13.09
CA PRO A 136 13.57 9.70 -13.05
C PRO A 136 13.06 10.10 -11.65
N ARG A 137 13.50 11.26 -11.17
CA ARG A 137 13.18 11.72 -9.81
C ARG A 137 11.74 12.24 -9.73
N ARG A 138 10.80 11.42 -9.25
CA ARG A 138 9.36 11.76 -9.16
C ARG A 138 8.93 12.04 -7.72
N LYS A 139 8.50 13.28 -7.43
CA LYS A 139 8.15 13.74 -6.07
C LYS A 139 7.22 12.79 -5.31
N GLN A 140 6.18 12.26 -5.96
CA GLN A 140 5.21 11.36 -5.33
C GLN A 140 5.83 10.06 -4.79
N GLU A 141 6.77 9.46 -5.53
CA GLU A 141 7.44 8.22 -5.11
C GLU A 141 8.33 8.48 -3.89
N TRP A 142 9.03 9.62 -3.85
CA TRP A 142 9.85 10.00 -2.72
C TRP A 142 9.01 10.28 -1.46
N VAL A 143 7.82 10.90 -1.59
CA VAL A 143 6.88 11.04 -0.45
C VAL A 143 6.53 9.66 0.12
N LEU A 144 6.21 8.71 -0.77
CA LEU A 144 5.83 7.36 -0.36
C LEU A 144 7.03 6.61 0.25
N LEU A 145 8.25 6.79 -0.26
CA LEU A 145 9.48 6.24 0.31
C LEU A 145 9.71 6.74 1.75
N GLY A 146 9.54 8.04 2.00
CA GLY A 146 9.62 8.60 3.36
C GLY A 146 8.62 7.94 4.32
N ARG A 147 7.40 7.66 3.83
CA ARG A 147 6.37 6.95 4.60
C ARG A 147 6.72 5.49 4.88
N GLN A 148 7.47 4.81 4.00
CA GLN A 148 8.01 3.48 4.28
C GLN A 148 8.94 3.53 5.49
N TYR A 149 9.91 4.46 5.50
CA TYR A 149 10.85 4.60 6.61
C TYR A 149 10.16 4.99 7.92
N SER A 150 9.12 5.82 7.88
CA SER A 150 8.29 6.09 9.05
C SER A 150 7.58 4.83 9.55
N THR A 151 7.11 3.96 8.66
CA THR A 151 6.48 2.68 9.03
C THR A 151 7.50 1.71 9.62
N LEU A 152 8.68 1.59 9.01
CA LEU A 152 9.79 0.78 9.53
C LEU A 152 10.24 1.26 10.92
N ALA A 153 10.27 2.57 11.16
CA ALA A 153 10.55 3.10 12.49
C ALA A 153 9.53 2.63 13.55
N MET A 154 8.23 2.64 13.23
CA MET A 154 7.21 2.14 14.16
C MET A 154 7.37 0.63 14.45
N LEU A 155 7.76 -0.15 13.43
CA LEU A 155 8.01 -1.59 13.58
C LEU A 155 9.20 -1.85 14.50
N TYR A 156 10.31 -1.12 14.31
CA TYR A 156 11.46 -1.18 15.23
C TYR A 156 11.06 -0.82 16.67
N GLU A 157 10.21 0.18 16.87
CA GLU A 157 9.74 0.54 18.22
C GLU A 157 8.92 -0.57 18.87
N ALA A 158 8.02 -1.19 18.12
CA ALA A 158 7.24 -2.33 18.61
C ALA A 158 8.13 -3.52 19.02
N LEU A 159 9.33 -3.62 18.45
CA LEU A 159 10.35 -4.62 18.75
C LEU A 159 11.38 -4.15 19.81
N ASN A 160 11.20 -2.95 20.39
CA ASN A 160 12.16 -2.30 21.30
C ASN A 160 13.56 -2.05 20.71
N GLU A 161 13.68 -1.99 19.38
CA GLU A 161 14.93 -1.72 18.66
C GLU A 161 15.15 -0.19 18.50
N VAL A 162 15.27 0.50 19.63
CA VAL A 162 15.30 1.98 19.71
C VAL A 162 16.35 2.64 18.81
N PRO A 163 17.61 2.15 18.71
CA PRO A 163 18.60 2.75 17.82
C PRO A 163 18.18 2.70 16.35
N ALA A 164 17.66 1.55 15.90
CA ALA A 164 17.20 1.35 14.53
C ALA A 164 15.98 2.22 14.21
N ALA A 165 15.03 2.33 15.15
CA ALA A 165 13.88 3.24 15.03
C ALA A 165 14.32 4.71 14.83
N LYS A 166 15.31 5.18 15.60
CA LYS A 166 15.85 6.54 15.46
C LYS A 166 16.50 6.75 14.09
N GLN A 167 17.25 5.76 13.59
CA GLN A 167 17.86 5.81 12.27
C GLN A 167 16.83 5.86 11.15
N ALA A 168 15.80 5.01 11.20
CA ALA A 168 14.70 5.00 10.22
C ALA A 168 13.97 6.35 10.19
N ARG A 169 13.66 6.96 11.35
CA ARG A 169 13.08 8.32 11.40
C ARG A 169 13.98 9.39 10.82
N LYS A 170 15.28 9.32 11.10
CA LYS A 170 16.26 10.26 10.52
C LYS A 170 16.27 10.14 8.99
N ARG A 171 16.18 8.93 8.46
CA ARG A 171 16.08 8.68 7.01
C ARG A 171 14.79 9.25 6.43
N ALA A 172 13.64 9.01 7.06
CA ALA A 172 12.35 9.57 6.65
C ALA A 172 12.39 11.11 6.55
N ARG A 173 12.84 11.80 7.61
CA ARG A 173 12.97 13.28 7.61
C ARG A 173 13.93 13.80 6.55
N ARG A 174 15.04 13.09 6.32
CA ARG A 174 16.00 13.48 5.28
C ARG A 174 15.34 13.43 3.89
N ILE A 175 14.57 12.39 3.61
CA ILE A 175 13.83 12.25 2.35
C ILE A 175 12.77 13.35 2.20
N GLU A 176 12.07 13.71 3.28
CA GLU A 176 11.11 14.83 3.28
C GLU A 176 11.80 16.17 2.99
N ASN A 177 12.96 16.42 3.61
CA ASN A 177 13.72 17.67 3.41
C ASN A 177 14.34 17.76 2.01
N GLU A 178 14.88 16.66 1.49
CA GLU A 178 15.41 16.59 0.11
C GLU A 178 14.32 16.78 -0.95
N GLN A 179 13.04 16.62 -0.57
CA GLN A 179 11.88 16.90 -1.42
C GLN A 179 11.39 18.34 -1.39
N ALA A 180 11.70 19.11 -0.34
CA ALA A 180 11.39 20.53 -0.30
C ALA A 180 12.20 21.33 -1.35
N LEU A 181 13.18 20.68 -1.98
CA LEU A 181 14.04 21.24 -3.03
C LEU A 181 13.52 20.99 -4.46
N PHE A 182 12.31 20.44 -4.61
CA PHE A 182 11.57 20.36 -5.90
C PHE A 182 10.28 21.16 -5.86
#